data_AF-A0A8T5EA07-F1
#
_entry.id   AF-A0A8T5EA07-F1
#
_cell.length_a   1.000
_cell.length_b   1.000
_cell.length_c   1.000
_cell.angle_alpha   90.00
_cell.angle_beta   90.00
_cell.angle_gamma   90.00
#
_symmetry.space_group_name_H-M   'P 1'
#
loop_
_entity.id
_entity.type
_entity.pdbx_description
1 polymer ?
#
loop_
_entity_poly.entity_id
_entity_poly.type
_entity_poly.pdbx_seq_one_letter_code
_entity_poly.pdbx_strand_id
1 'polypeptide(L)'
;MSLDEIRKKVIFHNSVDVWIAACFEKKIPWKNPEDYKKFIKHLLSFNLNLKAFSLCAHDAGATEEEKTKFTDILFETKDDPNSLIYTVKLNASALEIIRNHFS
;
A
#
# COMPACT_ATOMS: atom_id res chain seq x y z
N MET A 1 11.89 -5.48 -1.12
CA MET A 1 11.80 -5.53 -2.59
C MET A 1 11.34 -4.18 -3.08
N SER A 2 11.85 -3.72 -4.23
CA SER A 2 11.42 -2.46 -4.84
C SER A 2 10.09 -2.62 -5.61
N LEU A 3 9.49 -1.51 -6.04
CA LEU A 3 8.26 -1.52 -6.85
C LEU A 3 8.43 -2.29 -8.17
N ASP A 4 9.63 -2.20 -8.78
CA ASP A 4 9.94 -2.89 -10.04
C ASP A 4 10.05 -4.41 -9.85
N GLU A 5 10.55 -4.85 -8.70
CA GLU A 5 10.67 -6.27 -8.36
C GLU A 5 9.32 -6.93 -8.08
N ILE A 6 8.41 -6.25 -7.37
CA ILE A 6 7.11 -6.83 -7.05
C ILE A 6 6.21 -6.91 -8.30
N ARG A 7 6.25 -5.90 -9.17
CA ARG A 7 5.51 -5.87 -10.45
C ARG A 7 5.86 -7.05 -11.36
N LYS A 8 7.09 -7.55 -11.34
CA LYS A 8 7.53 -8.68 -12.17
C LYS A 8 6.93 -10.02 -11.72
N LYS A 9 6.47 -10.11 -10.47
CA LYS A 9 5.92 -11.35 -9.89
C LYS A 9 4.42 -11.48 -10.17
N VAL A 10 3.66 -10.43 -9.87
CA VAL A 10 2.21 -10.37 -10.05
C VAL A 10 1.83 -8.93 -10.40
N ILE A 11 0.72 -8.71 -11.11
CA ILE A 11 0.29 -7.36 -11.51
C ILE A 11 -0.63 -6.69 -10.49
N PHE A 12 -1.30 -7.46 -9.64
CA PHE A 12 -2.22 -6.97 -8.60
C PHE A 12 -1.62 -7.17 -7.21
N HIS A 13 -1.43 -6.08 -6.49
CA HIS A 13 -0.90 -6.10 -5.13
C HIS A 13 -1.85 -5.37 -4.19
N ASN A 14 -1.83 -5.71 -2.90
CA ASN A 14 -2.49 -4.87 -1.90
C ASN A 14 -1.69 -3.55 -1.75
N SER A 15 -2.39 -2.48 -1.42
CA SER A 15 -1.82 -1.14 -1.30
C SER A 15 -0.78 -1.03 -0.19
N VAL A 16 -0.84 -1.89 0.82
CA VAL A 16 0.15 -1.96 1.90
C VAL A 16 1.50 -2.47 1.39
N ASP A 17 1.52 -3.55 0.61
CA ASP A 17 2.74 -4.07 -0.03
C ASP A 17 3.33 -3.06 -1.02
N VAL A 18 2.48 -2.37 -1.76
CA VAL A 18 2.90 -1.28 -2.65
C VAL A 18 3.52 -0.13 -1.87
N TRP A 19 2.88 0.30 -0.78
CA TRP A 19 3.38 1.34 0.12
C TRP A 19 4.73 0.96 0.72
N ILE A 20 4.84 -0.24 1.29
CA ILE A 20 6.06 -0.79 1.86
C ILE A 20 7.18 -0.81 0.81
N ALA A 21 6.92 -1.32 -0.39
CA ALA A 21 7.91 -1.37 -1.47
C ALA A 21 8.35 0.04 -1.93
N ALA A 22 7.42 0.99 -2.02
CA ALA A 22 7.73 2.37 -2.38
C ALA A 22 8.58 3.07 -1.30
N CYS A 23 8.22 2.90 -0.03
CA CYS A 23 9.02 3.39 1.10
C CYS A 23 10.42 2.78 1.15
N PHE A 24 10.54 1.47 0.87
CA PHE A 24 11.83 0.80 0.76
C PHE A 24 12.68 1.38 -0.38
N GLU A 25 12.09 1.63 -1.56
CA GLU A 25 12.78 2.27 -2.70
C GLU A 25 13.31 3.66 -2.32
N LYS A 26 12.56 4.40 -1.51
CA LYS A 26 12.91 5.75 -1.04
C LYS A 26 13.71 5.80 0.26
N LYS A 27 13.98 4.64 0.89
CA LYS A 27 14.66 4.52 2.20
C LYS A 27 14.00 5.32 3.33
N ILE A 28 12.66 5.36 3.35
CA ILE A 28 11.86 6.02 4.40
C ILE A 28 11.08 4.99 5.23
N PRO A 29 10.73 5.30 6.49
CA PRO A 29 9.90 4.43 7.31
C PRO A 29 8.47 4.34 6.77
N TRP A 30 7.92 3.13 6.69
CA TRP A 30 6.56 2.86 6.19
C TRP A 30 5.51 2.72 7.30
N LYS A 31 5.94 2.67 8.58
CA LYS A 31 5.07 2.33 9.72
C LYS A 31 4.13 3.44 10.17
N ASN A 32 4.16 4.61 9.53
CA ASN A 32 3.29 5.72 9.88
C ASN A 32 1.93 5.61 9.17
N PRO A 33 0.81 5.35 9.89
CA PRO A 33 -0.50 5.20 9.29
C PRO A 33 -0.99 6.50 8.62
N GLU A 34 -0.60 7.67 9.13
CA GLU A 34 -1.01 8.95 8.55
C GLU A 34 -0.37 9.21 7.19
N ASP A 35 0.88 8.76 7.00
CA ASP A 35 1.55 8.87 5.70
C ASP A 35 0.97 7.88 4.70
N TYR A 36 0.59 6.68 5.15
CA TYR A 36 -0.17 5.74 4.32
C TYR A 36 -1.53 6.31 3.89
N LYS A 37 -2.27 6.97 4.79
CA LYS A 37 -3.55 7.62 4.42
C LYS A 37 -3.35 8.70 3.36
N LYS A 38 -2.29 9.52 3.48
CA LYS A 38 -1.93 10.51 2.44
C LYS A 38 -1.61 9.82 1.11
N PHE A 39 -0.90 8.69 1.16
CA PHE A 39 -0.61 7.88 -0.01
C PHE A 39 -1.89 7.34 -0.68
N ILE A 40 -2.82 6.77 0.09
CA ILE A 40 -4.11 6.29 -0.44
C ILE A 40 -4.93 7.44 -1.04
N LYS A 41 -5.00 8.58 -0.34
CA LYS A 41 -5.67 9.78 -0.85
C LYS A 41 -5.11 10.22 -2.19
N HIS A 42 -3.78 10.18 -2.33
CA HIS A 42 -3.10 10.44 -3.60
C HIS A 42 -3.50 9.42 -4.66
N LEU A 43 -3.45 8.12 -4.39
CA LEU A 43 -3.85 7.10 -5.38
C LEU A 43 -5.31 7.25 -5.83
N LEU A 44 -6.22 7.58 -4.90
CA LEU A 44 -7.63 7.84 -5.18
C LEU A 44 -7.82 9.07 -6.07
N SER A 45 -7.04 10.16 -5.87
CA SER A 45 -7.15 11.36 -6.71
C SER A 45 -6.71 11.15 -8.16
N PHE A 46 -5.87 10.15 -8.43
CA PHE A 46 -5.44 9.79 -9.80
C PHE A 46 -6.36 8.76 -10.48
N ASN A 47 -7.47 8.39 -9.84
CA ASN A 47 -8.48 7.50 -10.39
C ASN A 47 -7.90 6.16 -10.89
N LEU A 48 -6.83 5.70 -10.25
CA LEU A 48 -6.35 4.33 -10.39
C LEU A 48 -7.54 3.42 -10.09
N ASN A 49 -7.78 2.40 -10.90
CA ASN A 49 -8.88 1.44 -10.72
C ASN A 49 -8.65 0.58 -9.45
N LEU A 50 -8.70 1.24 -8.29
CA LEU A 50 -8.53 0.68 -6.97
C LEU A 50 -9.82 -0.03 -6.60
N LYS A 51 -9.71 -1.28 -6.18
CA LYS A 51 -10.83 -2.02 -5.58
C LYS A 51 -10.55 -2.18 -4.11
N ALA A 52 -11.44 -1.65 -3.27
CA ALA A 52 -11.36 -1.87 -1.82
C ALA A 52 -11.32 -3.38 -1.56
N PHE A 53 -10.35 -3.80 -0.77
CA PHE A 53 -10.12 -5.19 -0.44
C PHE A 53 -10.43 -5.39 1.03
N SER A 54 -11.40 -6.25 1.33
CA SER A 54 -11.71 -6.67 2.69
C SER A 54 -10.64 -7.67 3.12
N LEU A 55 -9.61 -7.21 3.84
CA LEU A 55 -8.56 -8.11 4.31
C LEU A 55 -9.12 -8.97 5.46
N CYS A 56 -9.24 -10.29 5.25
CA CYS A 56 -9.36 -11.23 6.35
C CYS A 56 -7.95 -11.42 6.93
N ALA A 57 -7.68 -10.77 8.06
CA ALA A 57 -6.41 -10.84 8.76
C ALA A 57 -6.25 -12.21 9.44
N HIS A 58 -5.91 -13.26 8.70
CA HIS A 58 -5.49 -14.56 9.24
C HIS A 58 -4.64 -15.27 8.18
N ASP A 59 -3.37 -14.89 8.05
CA ASP A 59 -2.28 -15.86 7.88
C ASP A 59 -0.89 -15.19 7.90
N ALA A 60 0.07 -15.91 8.49
CA ALA A 60 1.52 -15.84 8.35
C ALA A 60 2.38 -14.95 9.30
N GLY A 61 3.59 -15.50 9.64
CA GLY A 61 4.96 -14.93 9.62
C GLY A 61 5.47 -13.84 10.60
N ALA A 62 6.81 -13.78 10.80
CA ALA A 62 7.47 -12.72 11.63
C ALA A 62 7.66 -11.38 10.89
N THR A 63 7.94 -11.38 9.57
CA THR A 63 7.86 -10.17 8.72
C THR A 63 6.41 -9.69 8.59
N GLU A 64 5.50 -10.65 8.69
CA GLU A 64 4.08 -10.39 8.76
C GLU A 64 3.66 -9.84 10.13
N GLU A 65 4.42 -10.00 11.23
CA GLU A 65 4.01 -9.45 12.54
C GLU A 65 3.96 -7.91 12.53
N GLU A 66 4.98 -7.24 11.99
CA GLU A 66 4.98 -5.77 11.89
C GLU A 66 3.97 -5.27 10.86
N LYS A 67 3.81 -6.01 9.76
CA LYS A 67 2.77 -5.71 8.77
C LYS A 67 1.38 -5.89 9.36
N THR A 68 1.18 -6.93 10.18
CA THR A 68 -0.06 -7.24 10.90
C THR A 68 -0.40 -6.11 11.85
N LYS A 69 0.54 -5.70 12.72
CA LYS A 69 0.36 -4.54 13.62
C LYS A 69 -0.02 -3.28 12.84
N PHE A 70 0.63 -3.03 11.71
CA PHE A 70 0.30 -1.89 10.87
C PHE A 70 -1.11 -2.00 10.27
N THR A 71 -1.49 -3.18 9.76
CA THR A 71 -2.84 -3.40 9.23
C THR A 71 -3.92 -3.38 10.31
N ASP A 72 -3.62 -3.78 11.54
CA ASP A 72 -4.50 -3.64 12.70
C ASP A 72 -4.80 -2.17 12.99
N ILE A 73 -3.76 -1.32 13.03
CA ILE A 73 -3.92 0.13 13.21
C ILE A 73 -4.80 0.74 12.10
N LEU A 74 -4.62 0.29 10.85
CA LEU A 74 -5.46 0.71 9.74
C LEU A 74 -6.91 0.21 9.90
N PHE A 75 -7.10 -1.01 10.40
CA PHE A 75 -8.41 -1.59 10.65
C PHE A 75 -9.18 -0.86 11.77
N GLU A 76 -8.48 -0.39 12.80
CA GLU A 76 -9.07 0.46 13.86
C GLU A 76 -9.65 1.76 13.31
N THR A 77 -9.15 2.23 12.15
CA THR A 77 -9.59 3.47 11.49
C THR A 77 -10.32 3.21 10.17
N LYS A 78 -10.94 2.03 10.01
CA LYS A 78 -11.62 1.57 8.78
C LYS A 78 -12.79 2.44 8.31
N ASP A 79 -13.33 3.30 9.17
CA ASP A 79 -14.37 4.27 8.80
C ASP A 79 -13.82 5.39 7.88
N ASP A 80 -12.50 5.61 7.89
CA ASP A 80 -11.82 6.50 6.94
C ASP A 80 -11.46 5.72 5.65
N PRO A 81 -11.96 6.13 4.47
CA PRO A 81 -11.63 5.48 3.20
C PRO A 81 -10.12 5.49 2.89
N ASN A 82 -9.34 6.39 3.51
CA ASN A 82 -7.89 6.44 3.34
C ASN A 82 -7.15 5.38 4.17
N SER A 83 -7.80 4.79 5.18
CA SER A 83 -7.25 3.70 5.98
C SER A 83 -7.48 2.33 5.34
N LEU A 84 -8.39 2.25 4.37
CA LEU A 84 -8.72 0.99 3.71
C LEU A 84 -7.53 0.44 2.93
N ILE A 85 -7.53 -0.88 2.77
CA ILE A 85 -6.57 -1.59 1.95
C ILE A 85 -7.21 -1.80 0.58
N TYR A 86 -6.50 -1.42 -0.48
CA TYR A 86 -6.97 -1.50 -1.85
C TYR A 86 -6.14 -2.49 -2.64
N THR A 87 -6.75 -3.12 -3.63
CA THR A 87 -6.01 -3.81 -4.69
C THR A 87 -5.56 -2.78 -5.72
N VAL A 88 -4.25 -2.71 -5.95
CA VAL A 88 -3.59 -1.82 -6.90
C VAL A 88 -3.06 -2.65 -8.07
N LYS A 89 -3.36 -2.23 -9.30
CA LYS A 89 -2.75 -2.79 -10.51
C LYS A 89 -1.46 -2.03 -10.82
N LEU A 90 -0.29 -2.65 -10.61
CA LEU A 90 1.02 -2.07 -10.88
C LEU A 90 1.37 -2.10 -12.38
N ASN A 91 0.77 -1.18 -13.15
CA ASN A 91 1.20 -0.88 -14.52
C ASN A 91 2.20 0.31 -14.53
N ALA A 92 2.74 0.64 -15.71
CA ALA A 92 3.70 1.73 -15.84
C ALA A 92 3.16 3.07 -15.32
N SER A 93 1.91 3.41 -15.63
CA SER A 93 1.26 4.65 -15.16
C SER A 93 1.11 4.69 -13.64
N ALA A 94 0.70 3.56 -13.02
CA ALA A 94 0.57 3.46 -11.57
C ALA A 94 1.93 3.65 -10.88
N LEU A 95 3.01 3.08 -11.41
CA LEU A 95 4.36 3.28 -10.87
C LEU A 95 4.80 4.74 -10.89
N GLU A 96 4.50 5.45 -11.97
CA GLU A 96 4.79 6.88 -12.09
C GLU A 96 4.02 7.69 -11.05
N ILE A 97 2.70 7.44 -10.93
CA ILE A 97 1.84 8.09 -9.94
C ILE A 97 2.33 7.83 -8.50
N ILE A 98 2.69 6.58 -8.19
CA ILE A 98 3.22 6.18 -6.87
C ILE A 98 4.53 6.91 -6.59
N ARG A 99 5.45 6.98 -7.56
CA ARG A 99 6.74 7.66 -7.38
C ARG A 99 6.60 9.17 -7.20
N ASN A 100 5.64 9.78 -7.89
CA ASN A 100 5.32 11.20 -7.79
C ASN A 100 4.80 11.59 -6.40
N HIS A 101 4.29 10.64 -5.60
CA HIS A 101 3.91 10.92 -4.21
C HIS A 101 5.12 11.33 -3.34
N PHE A 102 6.31 10.84 -3.67
CA PHE A 102 7.55 11.06 -2.90
C PHE A 102 8.50 12.08 -3.55
N SER A 103 8.03 12.81 -4.57
CA SER A 103 8.81 13.77 -5.35
C SER A 103 8.63 15.20 -4.87
#